data_AF-A0A6J5WV25-F1
#
_entry.id   AF-A0A6J5WV25-F1
#
_cell.length_a   1.000
_cell.length_b   1.000
_cell.length_c   1.000
_cell.angle_alpha   90.00
_cell.angle_beta   90.00
_cell.angle_gamma   90.00
#
_symmetry.space_group_name_H-M   'P 1'
#
loop_
_entity.id
_entity.type
_entity.pdbx_description
1 polymer ?
#
loop_
_entity_poly.entity_id
_entity_poly.type
_entity_poly.pdbx_seq_one_letter_code
_entity_poly.pdbx_strand_id
1 'polypeptide(L)'
;MEVLFSLMPAMQLPAIGGVGQLRTVEEWSEAVRCFRKARKSWLLDFLQVSQEDLQQRDGQLIEVLKKVQTKAKLVRIGSIPLTELGRLKAWILNTESNGLLDATVLNRIGVAVTGMWDALVDVVAALQHADGSVKRQWLVDAVEISCVSSHPSTALQFLGLLSGSWSKYMPILILDQLTVLSDLPVTLSSLLSDSSWGGVAEFVVPSLFASTERIYNWAIHIARCEDMPPDMEPIDKSENSMAVFLLRVMHCTCVSLKDYLSLEKQLKLANMVVA
;
A
#
# COMPACT_ATOMS: atom_id res chain seq x y z
N MET A 1 11.33 -18.31 -20.18
CA MET A 1 11.05 -17.16 -19.28
C MET A 1 9.60 -17.16 -18.84
N GLU A 2 8.65 -17.38 -19.75
CA GLU A 2 7.22 -17.54 -19.40
C GLU A 2 6.98 -18.73 -18.45
N VAL A 3 7.59 -19.88 -18.75
CA VAL A 3 7.53 -21.07 -17.86
C VAL A 3 8.15 -20.80 -16.48
N LEU A 4 9.21 -19.98 -16.40
CA LEU A 4 9.80 -19.60 -15.12
C LEU A 4 8.78 -18.75 -14.32
N PHE A 5 8.16 -17.77 -14.98
CA PHE A 5 7.18 -16.90 -14.35
C PHE A 5 5.92 -17.65 -13.87
N SER A 6 5.41 -18.60 -14.66
CA SER A 6 4.25 -19.40 -14.26
C SER A 6 4.54 -20.31 -13.06
N LEU A 7 5.77 -20.84 -12.98
CA LEU A 7 6.24 -21.69 -11.88
C LEU A 7 6.63 -20.91 -10.62
N MET A 8 6.74 -19.58 -10.68
CA MET A 8 7.08 -18.80 -9.50
C MET A 8 6.00 -18.95 -8.43
N PRO A 9 6.37 -19.22 -7.17
CA PRO A 9 5.40 -19.32 -6.10
C PRO A 9 4.70 -17.98 -5.90
N ALA A 10 3.43 -17.98 -5.50
CA ALA A 10 2.86 -16.80 -4.87
C ALA A 10 3.74 -16.47 -3.65
N MET A 11 4.30 -15.26 -3.58
CA MET A 11 5.22 -14.90 -2.51
C MET A 11 4.48 -14.97 -1.17
N GLN A 12 5.19 -15.40 -0.12
CA GLN A 12 4.70 -15.55 1.25
C GLN A 12 5.57 -14.72 2.20
N LEU A 13 4.99 -13.82 2.98
CA LEU A 13 5.69 -13.12 4.06
C LEU A 13 6.12 -14.07 5.18
N PRO A 14 7.28 -13.85 5.85
CA PRO A 14 7.75 -14.61 7.01
C PRO A 14 6.68 -14.93 8.06
N ALA A 15 6.10 -16.12 8.02
CA ALA A 15 5.53 -16.70 9.23
C ALA A 15 6.72 -17.24 10.01
N ILE A 16 6.94 -16.69 11.20
CA ILE A 16 8.06 -17.02 12.10
C ILE A 16 8.19 -18.56 12.19
N GLY A 17 9.18 -19.15 11.50
CA GLY A 17 9.63 -20.53 11.73
C GLY A 17 9.51 -21.58 10.60
N GLY A 18 9.22 -21.24 9.33
CA GLY A 18 9.08 -22.25 8.27
C GLY A 18 10.34 -22.50 7.41
N VAL A 19 10.92 -23.71 7.43
CA VAL A 19 12.03 -24.11 6.53
C VAL A 19 11.69 -24.02 5.04
N GLY A 20 10.41 -24.14 4.68
CA GLY A 20 9.93 -23.98 3.29
C GLY A 20 10.04 -22.55 2.74
N GLN A 21 10.10 -21.55 3.62
CA GLN A 21 10.04 -20.14 3.25
C GLN A 21 11.38 -19.55 2.82
N LEU A 22 12.47 -20.01 3.43
CA LEU A 22 13.82 -19.64 3.01
C LEU A 22 14.06 -20.04 1.55
N ARG A 23 13.54 -21.20 1.15
CA ARG A 23 13.58 -21.72 -0.22
C ARG A 23 12.79 -20.84 -1.19
N THR A 24 11.61 -20.36 -0.80
CA THR A 24 10.80 -19.44 -1.61
C THR A 24 11.53 -18.11 -1.88
N VAL A 25 12.20 -17.54 -0.89
CA VAL A 25 12.98 -16.29 -1.06
C VAL A 25 14.18 -16.50 -1.99
N GLU A 26 14.86 -17.64 -1.88
CA GLU A 26 15.96 -18.02 -2.78
C GLU A 26 15.47 -18.23 -4.22
N GLU A 27 14.35 -18.93 -4.41
CA GLU A 27 13.71 -19.13 -5.71
C GLU A 27 13.35 -17.81 -6.38
N TRP A 28 12.71 -16.89 -5.64
CA TRP A 28 12.39 -15.54 -6.13
C TRP A 28 13.65 -14.76 -6.51
N SER A 29 14.70 -14.83 -5.69
CA SER A 29 15.96 -14.13 -5.96
C SER A 29 16.63 -14.65 -7.23
N GLU A 30 16.62 -15.96 -7.44
CA GLU A 30 17.19 -16.59 -8.62
C GLU A 30 16.33 -16.34 -9.88
N ALA A 31 15.00 -16.32 -9.73
CA ALA A 31 14.09 -15.96 -10.81
C ALA A 31 14.33 -14.51 -11.28
N VAL A 32 14.43 -13.55 -10.34
CA VAL A 32 14.79 -12.15 -10.64
C VAL A 32 16.16 -12.06 -11.31
N ARG A 33 17.13 -12.86 -10.86
CA ARG A 33 18.46 -12.95 -11.49
C ARG A 33 18.38 -13.42 -12.94
N CYS A 34 17.47 -14.34 -13.25
CA CYS A 34 17.17 -14.81 -14.60
C CYS A 34 16.47 -13.73 -15.44
N PHE A 35 15.45 -13.05 -14.89
CA PHE A 35 14.75 -11.94 -15.58
C PHE A 35 15.69 -10.81 -15.99
N ARG A 36 16.65 -10.46 -15.14
CA ARG A 36 17.67 -9.46 -15.46
C ARG A 36 18.49 -9.80 -16.72
N LYS A 37 18.66 -11.09 -17.07
CA LYS A 37 19.40 -11.52 -18.26
C LYS A 37 18.55 -11.50 -19.54
N ALA A 38 17.24 -11.33 -19.43
CA ALA A 38 16.35 -11.26 -20.59
C ALA A 38 16.55 -9.94 -21.37
N ARG A 39 16.13 -9.94 -22.63
CA ARG A 39 16.11 -8.71 -23.44
C ARG A 39 15.14 -7.71 -22.81
N LYS A 40 15.59 -6.46 -22.62
CA LYS A 40 14.83 -5.42 -21.92
C LYS A 40 13.46 -5.14 -22.56
N SER A 41 13.37 -5.09 -23.89
CA SER A 41 12.10 -4.89 -24.60
C SER A 41 11.11 -6.01 -24.28
N TRP A 42 11.51 -7.26 -24.52
CA TRP A 42 10.71 -8.44 -24.22
C TRP A 42 10.25 -8.47 -22.75
N LEU A 43 11.14 -8.13 -21.81
CA LEU A 43 10.81 -8.12 -20.39
C LEU A 43 9.76 -7.05 -20.03
N LEU A 44 9.84 -5.87 -20.63
CA LEU A 44 8.86 -4.80 -20.42
C LEU A 44 7.50 -5.16 -21.02
N ASP A 45 7.50 -5.76 -22.23
CA ASP A 45 6.29 -6.23 -22.89
C ASP A 45 5.63 -7.36 -22.08
N PHE A 46 6.43 -8.32 -21.59
CA PHE A 46 5.95 -9.43 -20.78
C PHE A 46 5.37 -8.99 -19.42
N LEU A 47 6.02 -8.03 -18.76
CA LEU A 47 5.58 -7.49 -17.47
C LEU A 47 4.51 -6.40 -17.64
N GLN A 48 4.04 -6.13 -18.85
CA GLN A 48 2.96 -5.19 -19.06
C GLN A 48 1.70 -5.68 -18.34
N VAL A 49 1.07 -4.75 -17.64
CA VAL A 49 -0.20 -4.93 -16.95
C VAL A 49 -1.19 -4.05 -17.72
N SER A 50 -2.10 -4.69 -18.46
CA SER A 50 -3.10 -3.96 -19.23
C SER A 50 -4.24 -3.49 -18.33
N GLN A 51 -4.97 -2.45 -18.72
CA GLN A 51 -6.12 -1.96 -17.96
C GLN A 51 -7.24 -3.00 -17.88
N GLU A 52 -7.31 -3.92 -18.84
CA GLU A 52 -8.25 -5.04 -18.88
C GLU A 52 -7.92 -6.09 -17.81
N ASP A 53 -6.62 -6.37 -17.60
CA ASP A 53 -6.14 -7.27 -16.53
C ASP A 53 -6.46 -6.72 -15.13
N LEU A 54 -6.59 -5.39 -15.00
CA LEU A 54 -6.91 -4.73 -13.73
C LEU A 54 -8.40 -4.83 -13.36
N GLN A 55 -9.27 -5.20 -14.30
CA GLN A 55 -10.73 -5.25 -14.11
C GLN A 55 -11.28 -6.67 -13.85
N GLN A 56 -10.51 -7.73 -14.08
CA GLN A 56 -10.95 -9.13 -13.89
C GLN A 56 -10.50 -9.70 -12.53
N ARG A 57 -11.46 -10.23 -11.76
CA ARG A 57 -11.32 -10.39 -10.29
C ARG A 57 -10.55 -11.61 -9.78
N ASP A 58 -10.66 -12.81 -10.35
CA ASP A 58 -10.28 -14.01 -9.55
C ASP A 58 -9.07 -14.82 -10.06
N GLY A 59 -8.77 -14.84 -11.37
CA GLY A 59 -7.66 -15.62 -11.93
C GLY A 59 -6.41 -14.80 -12.29
N GLN A 60 -6.61 -13.58 -12.78
CA GLN A 60 -5.53 -12.70 -13.26
C GLN A 60 -4.88 -11.88 -12.15
N LEU A 61 -5.54 -11.68 -11.01
CA LEU A 61 -5.01 -10.89 -9.89
C LEU A 61 -3.65 -11.43 -9.40
N ILE A 62 -3.51 -12.75 -9.27
CA ILE A 62 -2.26 -13.39 -8.85
C ILE A 62 -1.15 -13.12 -9.87
N GLU A 63 -1.47 -13.17 -11.16
CA GLU A 63 -0.51 -12.89 -12.23
C GLU A 63 -0.06 -11.43 -12.19
N VAL A 64 -1.02 -10.49 -12.05
CA VAL A 64 -0.73 -9.05 -11.93
C VAL A 64 0.11 -8.75 -10.69
N LEU A 65 -0.20 -9.36 -9.54
CA LEU A 65 0.61 -9.24 -8.32
C LEU A 65 2.04 -9.73 -8.54
N LYS A 66 2.23 -10.90 -9.16
CA LYS A 66 3.56 -11.41 -9.51
C LYS A 66 4.29 -10.46 -10.45
N LYS A 67 3.60 -9.86 -11.43
CA LYS A 67 4.19 -8.86 -12.34
C LYS A 67 4.63 -7.62 -11.58
N VAL A 68 3.82 -7.11 -10.65
CA VAL A 68 4.15 -5.93 -9.81
C VAL A 68 5.35 -6.22 -8.91
N GLN A 69 5.36 -7.36 -8.22
CA GLN A 69 6.48 -7.80 -7.38
C GLN A 69 7.76 -7.97 -8.20
N THR A 70 7.66 -8.60 -9.36
CA THR A 70 8.80 -8.78 -10.27
C THR A 70 9.32 -7.43 -10.75
N LYS A 71 8.44 -6.49 -11.13
CA LYS A 71 8.82 -5.12 -11.48
C LYS A 71 9.51 -4.43 -10.31
N ALA A 72 8.97 -4.53 -9.10
CA ALA A 72 9.53 -3.88 -7.91
C ALA A 72 10.94 -4.39 -7.61
N LYS A 73 11.14 -5.72 -7.60
CA LYS A 73 12.47 -6.32 -7.40
C LYS A 73 13.45 -5.96 -8.52
N LEU A 74 13.00 -5.89 -9.78
CA LEU A 74 13.83 -5.47 -10.91
C LEU A 74 14.22 -3.99 -10.87
N VAL A 75 13.31 -3.11 -10.42
CA VAL A 75 13.61 -1.69 -10.18
C VAL A 75 14.63 -1.54 -9.06
N ARG A 76 14.46 -2.28 -7.96
CA ARG A 76 15.38 -2.25 -6.81
C ARG A 76 16.82 -2.55 -7.20
N ILE A 77 17.04 -3.48 -8.14
CA ILE A 77 18.38 -3.83 -8.64
C ILE A 77 18.81 -3.00 -9.87
N GLY A 78 18.06 -1.95 -10.23
CA GLY A 78 18.38 -1.04 -11.34
C GLY A 78 18.21 -1.63 -12.75
N SER A 79 17.50 -2.75 -12.91
CA SER A 79 17.33 -3.42 -14.21
C SER A 79 16.26 -2.76 -15.09
N ILE A 80 15.21 -2.18 -14.49
CA ILE A 80 14.16 -1.43 -15.18
C ILE A 80 13.96 -0.07 -14.49
N PRO A 81 13.47 0.97 -15.20
CA PRO A 81 13.29 2.28 -14.60
C PRO A 81 12.11 2.31 -13.62
N LEU A 82 12.22 3.11 -12.57
CA LEU A 82 11.19 3.29 -11.54
C LEU A 82 9.86 3.84 -12.09
N THR A 83 9.88 4.48 -13.27
CA THR A 83 8.69 4.93 -13.99
C THR A 83 7.72 3.78 -14.29
N GLU A 84 8.21 2.55 -14.44
CA GLU A 84 7.38 1.36 -14.66
C GLU A 84 6.51 1.00 -13.45
N LEU A 85 6.99 1.26 -12.23
CA LEU A 85 6.17 1.17 -11.03
C LEU A 85 5.27 2.39 -10.87
N GLY A 86 5.77 3.57 -11.26
CA GLY A 86 5.00 4.81 -11.20
C GLY A 86 3.68 4.76 -11.98
N ARG A 87 3.64 4.04 -13.09
CA ARG A 87 2.41 3.82 -13.89
C ARG A 87 1.35 2.97 -13.19
N LEU A 88 1.75 2.19 -12.18
CA LEU A 88 0.88 1.25 -11.48
C LEU A 88 0.40 1.79 -10.11
N LYS A 89 0.79 3.00 -9.70
CA LYS A 89 0.46 3.59 -8.40
C LYS A 89 -1.03 3.51 -8.05
N ALA A 90 -1.88 4.03 -8.93
CA ALA A 90 -3.31 4.08 -8.70
C ALA A 90 -3.90 2.70 -8.50
N TRP A 91 -3.44 1.69 -9.26
CA TRP A 91 -3.91 0.32 -9.10
C TRP A 91 -3.37 -0.32 -7.81
N ILE A 92 -2.06 -0.24 -7.57
CA ILE A 92 -1.40 -0.82 -6.39
C ILE A 92 -2.06 -0.30 -5.10
N LEU A 93 -2.31 1.01 -5.03
CA LEU A 93 -2.81 1.67 -3.82
C LEU A 93 -4.34 1.64 -3.70
N ASN A 94 -5.06 1.19 -4.73
CA ASN A 94 -6.51 1.05 -4.74
C ASN A 94 -6.99 -0.41 -4.83
N THR A 95 -6.07 -1.37 -4.71
CA THR A 95 -6.42 -2.79 -4.67
C THR A 95 -6.51 -3.24 -3.22
N GLU A 96 -7.47 -4.09 -2.91
CA GLU A 96 -7.64 -4.67 -1.59
C GLU A 96 -6.33 -5.34 -1.10
N SER A 97 -5.83 -4.91 0.06
CA SER A 97 -4.63 -5.49 0.66
C SER A 97 -4.90 -6.84 1.31
N ASN A 98 -6.06 -6.94 1.95
CA ASN A 98 -6.56 -8.14 2.58
C ASN A 98 -7.32 -8.98 1.55
N GLY A 99 -6.59 -9.65 0.66
CA GLY A 99 -7.12 -10.83 0.00
C GLY A 99 -7.34 -11.95 1.03
N LEU A 100 -8.23 -11.74 2.00
CA LEU A 100 -8.83 -12.80 2.80
C LEU A 100 -9.80 -13.49 1.84
N LEU A 101 -9.23 -14.21 0.86
CA LEU A 101 -9.93 -15.32 0.25
C LEU A 101 -10.45 -16.12 1.44
N ASP A 102 -11.78 -16.16 1.52
CA ASP A 102 -12.55 -16.92 2.48
C ASP A 102 -11.76 -18.12 3.00
N ALA A 103 -11.65 -18.26 4.32
CA ALA A 103 -10.98 -19.36 4.99
C ALA A 103 -11.49 -20.75 4.50
N THR A 104 -12.65 -20.80 3.83
CA THR A 104 -13.15 -22.00 3.14
C THR A 104 -12.37 -22.41 1.88
N VAL A 105 -11.73 -21.48 1.14
CA VAL A 105 -10.87 -21.79 -0.02
C VAL A 105 -9.46 -22.18 0.44
N LEU A 106 -8.97 -21.55 1.51
CA LEU A 106 -7.66 -21.85 2.13
C LEU A 106 -7.55 -23.31 2.62
N ASN A 107 -8.67 -23.91 3.06
CA ASN A 107 -8.71 -25.33 3.47
C ASN A 107 -8.60 -26.34 2.32
N ARG A 108 -8.68 -25.91 1.05
CA ARG A 108 -8.58 -26.84 -0.10
C ARG A 108 -7.19 -26.93 -0.72
N ILE A 109 -6.32 -25.95 -0.48
CA ILE A 109 -5.01 -25.88 -1.17
C ILE A 109 -3.84 -25.80 -0.17
N GLY A 110 -4.04 -25.48 1.10
CA GLY A 110 -2.95 -25.45 2.09
C GLY A 110 -1.87 -24.40 1.79
N VAL A 111 -2.18 -23.41 0.94
CA VAL A 111 -1.28 -22.33 0.54
C VAL A 111 -1.93 -21.00 0.94
N ALA A 112 -1.37 -20.34 1.95
CA ALA A 112 -1.67 -18.94 2.23
C ALA A 112 -1.10 -18.10 1.07
N VAL A 113 -1.99 -17.43 0.33
CA VAL A 113 -1.63 -16.43 -0.66
C VAL A 113 -1.66 -15.09 0.07
N THR A 114 -0.52 -14.45 0.25
CA THR A 114 -0.45 -13.09 0.79
C THR A 114 -0.90 -12.10 -0.28
N GLY A 115 -1.80 -11.19 0.11
CA GLY A 115 -2.42 -10.19 -0.75
C GLY A 115 -1.47 -9.06 -1.17
N MET A 116 -2.02 -7.87 -1.46
CA MET A 116 -1.25 -6.71 -1.94
C MET A 116 -0.09 -6.31 -1.01
N TRP A 117 -0.18 -6.65 0.28
CA TRP A 117 0.84 -6.34 1.29
C TRP A 117 2.28 -6.63 0.85
N ASP A 118 2.57 -7.83 0.32
CA ASP A 118 3.92 -8.20 -0.09
C ASP A 118 4.41 -7.36 -1.27
N ALA A 119 3.51 -7.02 -2.18
CA ALA A 119 3.80 -6.11 -3.28
C ALA A 119 4.11 -4.70 -2.76
N LEU A 120 3.38 -4.20 -1.75
CA LEU A 120 3.68 -2.92 -1.11
C LEU A 120 5.08 -2.90 -0.49
N VAL A 121 5.44 -3.96 0.25
CA VAL A 121 6.78 -4.10 0.87
C VAL A 121 7.88 -4.07 -0.20
N ASP A 122 7.72 -4.81 -1.30
CA ASP A 122 8.69 -4.81 -2.40
C ASP A 122 8.77 -3.45 -3.10
N VAL A 123 7.64 -2.76 -3.31
CA VAL A 123 7.61 -1.42 -3.91
C VAL A 123 8.34 -0.43 -3.01
N VAL A 124 8.08 -0.43 -1.70
CA VAL A 124 8.79 0.44 -0.75
C VAL A 124 10.27 0.11 -0.69
N ALA A 125 10.65 -1.17 -0.74
CA ALA A 125 12.05 -1.59 -0.82
C ALA A 125 12.73 -1.10 -2.11
N ALA A 126 12.01 -1.04 -3.23
CA ALA A 126 12.50 -0.44 -4.47
C ALA A 126 12.69 1.08 -4.35
N LEU A 127 11.80 1.75 -3.62
CA LEU A 127 11.86 3.20 -3.38
C LEU A 127 12.98 3.61 -2.42
N GLN A 128 13.52 2.73 -1.59
CA GLN A 128 14.62 3.03 -0.67
C GLN A 128 15.82 3.67 -1.38
N HIS A 129 16.12 3.22 -2.60
CA HIS A 129 17.27 3.70 -3.39
C HIS A 129 16.91 4.83 -4.37
N ALA A 130 15.66 5.30 -4.37
CA ALA A 130 15.22 6.39 -5.24
C ALA A 130 15.66 7.77 -4.72
N ASP A 131 15.67 8.75 -5.62
CA ASP A 131 15.91 10.15 -5.30
C ASP A 131 14.86 10.70 -4.33
N GLY A 132 15.26 11.67 -3.50
CA GLY A 132 14.37 12.29 -2.51
C GLY A 132 13.11 12.91 -3.13
N SER A 133 13.22 13.53 -4.31
CA SER A 133 12.07 14.09 -5.03
C SER A 133 11.04 13.02 -5.40
N VAL A 134 11.50 11.85 -5.88
CA VAL A 134 10.62 10.75 -6.25
C VAL A 134 9.93 10.18 -5.01
N LYS A 135 10.68 9.99 -3.91
CA LYS A 135 10.14 9.53 -2.63
C LYS A 135 9.02 10.45 -2.11
N ARG A 136 9.24 11.77 -2.16
CA ARG A 136 8.24 12.78 -1.79
C ARG A 136 7.01 12.71 -2.69
N GLN A 137 7.18 12.57 -4.00
CA GLN A 137 6.05 12.43 -4.91
C GLN A 137 5.23 11.17 -4.64
N TRP A 138 5.88 10.04 -4.34
CA TRP A 138 5.16 8.81 -3.95
C TRP A 138 4.37 8.98 -2.65
N LEU A 139 4.88 9.77 -1.69
CA LEU A 139 4.13 10.12 -0.48
C LEU A 139 2.89 10.96 -0.80
N VAL A 140 3.05 12.01 -1.62
CA VAL A 140 1.93 12.88 -2.05
C VAL A 140 0.87 12.07 -2.80
N ASP A 141 1.27 11.33 -3.83
CA ASP A 141 0.36 10.53 -4.66
C ASP A 141 -0.41 9.51 -3.81
N ALA A 142 0.22 8.90 -2.81
CA ALA A 142 -0.44 7.91 -1.96
C ALA A 142 -1.52 8.52 -1.07
N VAL A 143 -1.31 9.74 -0.55
CA VAL A 143 -2.35 10.46 0.19
C VAL A 143 -3.48 10.89 -0.74
N GLU A 144 -3.16 11.41 -1.92
CA GLU A 144 -4.18 11.81 -2.91
C GLU A 144 -5.02 10.61 -3.36
N ILE A 145 -4.39 9.47 -3.62
CA ILE A 145 -5.11 8.24 -3.95
C ILE A 145 -5.98 7.79 -2.78
N SER A 146 -5.53 7.92 -1.53
CA SER A 146 -6.36 7.58 -0.37
C SER A 146 -7.66 8.39 -0.31
N CYS A 147 -7.66 9.63 -0.82
CA CYS A 147 -8.86 10.47 -0.85
C CYS A 147 -9.94 9.93 -1.79
N VAL A 148 -9.58 9.15 -2.81
CA VAL A 148 -10.50 8.67 -3.85
C VAL A 148 -10.57 7.14 -3.99
N SER A 149 -9.73 6.43 -3.23
CA SER A 149 -9.64 4.97 -3.28
C SER A 149 -10.89 4.29 -2.71
N SER A 150 -11.28 3.18 -3.32
CA SER A 150 -12.26 2.24 -2.75
C SER A 150 -11.68 1.38 -1.63
N HIS A 151 -10.34 1.27 -1.55
CA HIS A 151 -9.60 0.52 -0.53
C HIS A 151 -8.59 1.44 0.19
N PRO A 152 -9.06 2.45 0.95
CA PRO A 152 -8.17 3.41 1.60
C PRO A 152 -7.18 2.75 2.55
N SER A 153 -7.48 1.59 3.13
CA SER A 153 -6.54 0.85 3.98
C SER A 153 -5.22 0.55 3.27
N THR A 154 -5.26 0.16 1.99
CA THR A 154 -4.06 -0.17 1.21
C THR A 154 -3.17 1.06 0.99
N ALA A 155 -3.76 2.20 0.63
CA ALA A 155 -3.03 3.45 0.47
C ALA A 155 -2.40 3.90 1.79
N LEU A 156 -3.14 3.80 2.90
CA LEU A 156 -2.66 4.15 4.25
C LEU A 156 -1.57 3.18 4.75
N GLN A 157 -1.69 1.90 4.45
CA GLN A 157 -0.66 0.89 4.73
C GLN A 157 0.64 1.21 3.99
N PHE A 158 0.54 1.58 2.71
CA PHE A 158 1.70 2.02 1.95
C PHE A 158 2.33 3.29 2.54
N LEU A 159 1.52 4.28 2.96
CA LEU A 159 2.02 5.48 3.64
C LEU A 159 2.75 5.14 4.95
N GLY A 160 2.21 4.20 5.73
CA GLY A 160 2.84 3.69 6.94
C GLY A 160 4.17 3.00 6.64
N LEU A 161 4.22 2.11 5.64
CA LEU A 161 5.45 1.44 5.22
C LEU A 161 6.49 2.45 4.74
N LEU A 162 6.08 3.40 3.91
CA LEU A 162 6.96 4.39 3.31
C LEU A 162 7.56 5.29 4.40
N SER A 163 6.73 5.81 5.31
CA SER A 163 7.18 6.63 6.44
C SER A 163 8.01 5.86 7.47
N GLY A 164 7.59 4.65 7.83
CA GLY A 164 8.30 3.77 8.75
C GLY A 164 9.67 3.34 8.22
N SER A 165 9.81 3.17 6.91
CA SER A 165 11.07 2.75 6.30
C SER A 165 12.16 3.83 6.30
N TRP A 166 11.83 5.06 6.67
CA TRP A 166 12.82 6.13 6.87
C TRP A 166 12.89 6.59 8.33
N SER A 167 12.22 5.87 9.23
CA SER A 167 12.41 5.99 10.66
C SER A 167 13.65 5.22 11.11
N LYS A 168 14.29 5.70 12.18
CA LYS A 168 15.42 5.02 12.84
C LYS A 168 15.08 3.58 13.29
N TYR A 169 13.80 3.26 13.48
CA TYR A 169 13.32 1.95 13.95
C TYR A 169 12.73 1.06 12.84
N MET A 170 13.10 1.31 11.56
CA MET A 170 12.58 0.64 10.38
C MET A 170 12.29 -0.88 10.53
N PRO A 171 13.19 -1.75 11.04
CA PRO A 171 12.92 -3.20 11.09
C PRO A 171 11.74 -3.60 11.97
N ILE A 172 11.36 -2.77 12.94
CA ILE A 172 10.26 -3.05 13.88
C ILE A 172 8.93 -2.54 13.32
N LEU A 173 8.98 -1.41 12.60
CA LEU A 173 7.80 -0.65 12.15
C LEU A 173 7.17 -1.17 10.85
N ILE A 174 7.69 -2.25 10.27
CA ILE A 174 7.22 -2.81 8.98
C ILE A 174 6.83 -4.30 9.05
N LEU A 175 6.71 -4.84 10.26
CA LEU A 175 6.52 -6.27 10.49
C LEU A 175 5.11 -6.77 10.14
N ASP A 176 4.09 -5.95 10.43
CA ASP A 176 2.68 -6.31 10.30
C ASP A 176 1.85 -5.11 9.80
N GLN A 177 0.84 -5.41 8.98
CA GLN A 177 0.01 -4.43 8.31
C GLN A 177 -0.80 -3.52 9.25
N LEU A 178 -1.29 -4.06 10.38
CA LEU A 178 -2.05 -3.28 11.36
C LEU A 178 -1.11 -2.45 12.24
N THR A 179 0.07 -2.99 12.56
CA THR A 179 1.10 -2.28 13.30
C THR A 179 1.57 -1.05 12.51
N VAL A 180 1.80 -1.20 11.21
CA VAL A 180 2.19 -0.12 10.30
C VAL A 180 1.15 1.00 10.27
N LEU A 181 -0.14 0.67 10.28
CA LEU A 181 -1.20 1.67 10.38
C LEU A 181 -1.25 2.30 11.78
N SER A 182 -1.10 1.51 12.84
CA SER A 182 -1.15 2.00 14.22
C SER A 182 -0.03 2.99 14.54
N ASP A 183 1.16 2.77 13.94
CA ASP A 183 2.34 3.60 14.11
C ASP A 183 2.35 4.82 13.17
N LEU A 184 1.46 4.89 12.18
CA LEU A 184 1.37 5.97 11.19
C LEU A 184 1.38 7.40 11.81
N PRO A 185 0.65 7.69 12.91
CA PRO A 185 0.70 9.01 13.55
C PRO A 185 2.12 9.42 13.96
N VAL A 186 2.92 8.46 14.40
CA VAL A 186 4.28 8.69 14.88
C VAL A 186 5.26 8.70 13.71
N THR A 187 5.19 7.71 12.80
CA THR A 187 6.14 7.57 11.70
C THR A 187 6.00 8.71 10.69
N LEU A 188 4.78 9.08 10.33
CA LEU A 188 4.55 10.16 9.36
C LEU A 188 4.91 11.52 9.96
N SER A 189 4.55 11.78 11.22
CA SER A 189 4.91 13.03 11.91
C SER A 189 6.44 13.17 12.05
N SER A 190 7.12 12.10 12.44
CA SER A 190 8.59 12.09 12.50
C SER A 190 9.22 12.33 11.12
N LEU A 191 8.65 11.76 10.06
CA LEU A 191 9.16 11.95 8.69
C LEU A 191 9.02 13.40 8.24
N LEU A 192 7.82 13.98 8.41
CA LEU A 192 7.50 15.33 7.95
C LEU A 192 8.19 16.42 8.77
N SER A 193 8.61 16.11 9.99
CA SER A 193 9.42 17.01 10.83
C SER A 193 10.87 17.12 10.36
N ASP A 194 11.36 16.18 9.55
CA ASP A 194 12.71 16.23 9.00
C ASP A 194 12.81 17.28 7.89
N SER A 195 13.78 18.19 8.00
CA SER A 195 14.04 19.25 7.01
C SER A 195 14.24 18.75 5.58
N SER A 196 14.69 17.50 5.39
CA SER A 196 14.84 16.87 4.07
C SER A 196 13.49 16.59 3.37
N TRP A 197 12.38 16.67 4.13
CA TRP A 197 10.99 16.57 3.68
C TRP A 197 10.28 17.93 3.63
N GLY A 198 11.02 19.03 3.78
CA GLY A 198 10.49 20.39 3.82
C GLY A 198 9.55 20.73 2.66
N GLY A 199 8.43 21.38 2.98
CA GLY A 199 7.37 21.79 2.04
C GLY A 199 6.38 20.68 1.68
N VAL A 200 6.70 19.40 1.86
CA VAL A 200 5.78 18.29 1.52
C VAL A 200 4.59 18.24 2.48
N ALA A 201 4.81 18.57 3.76
CA ALA A 201 3.76 18.58 4.77
C ALA A 201 2.59 19.52 4.40
N GLU A 202 2.88 20.65 3.73
CA GLU A 202 1.86 21.61 3.30
C GLU A 202 0.90 21.05 2.25
N PHE A 203 1.33 20.04 1.47
CA PHE A 203 0.49 19.34 0.51
C PHE A 203 -0.14 18.08 1.09
N VAL A 204 0.64 17.30 1.84
CA VAL A 204 0.22 16.02 2.41
C VAL A 204 -0.85 16.20 3.49
N VAL A 205 -0.66 17.14 4.43
CA VAL A 205 -1.54 17.23 5.60
C VAL A 205 -2.97 17.67 5.23
N PRO A 206 -3.19 18.65 4.34
CA PRO A 206 -4.54 18.96 3.86
C PRO A 206 -5.25 17.80 3.17
N SER A 207 -4.55 17.05 2.33
CA SER A 207 -5.10 15.87 1.65
C SER A 207 -5.39 14.73 2.63
N LEU A 208 -4.51 14.53 3.62
CA LEU A 208 -4.73 13.56 4.69
C LEU A 208 -5.98 13.90 5.51
N PHE A 209 -6.20 15.18 5.79
CA PHE A 209 -7.42 15.65 6.45
C PHE A 209 -8.67 15.38 5.58
N ALA A 210 -8.62 15.65 4.28
CA ALA A 210 -9.74 15.34 3.37
C ALA A 210 -10.06 13.82 3.34
N SER A 211 -9.03 12.97 3.30
CA SER A 211 -9.16 11.52 3.43
C SER A 211 -9.78 11.11 4.78
N THR A 212 -9.40 11.79 5.86
CA THR A 212 -9.98 11.60 7.20
C THR A 212 -11.47 11.97 7.23
N GLU A 213 -11.86 13.10 6.62
CA GLU A 213 -13.27 13.51 6.51
C GLU A 213 -14.10 12.46 5.75
N ARG A 214 -13.55 11.92 4.66
CA ARG A 214 -14.20 10.85 3.89
C ARG A 214 -14.40 9.58 4.73
N ILE A 215 -13.35 9.12 5.42
CA ILE A 215 -13.41 7.94 6.29
C ILE A 215 -14.37 8.17 7.46
N TYR A 216 -14.40 9.37 8.05
CA TYR A 216 -15.31 9.74 9.13
C TYR A 216 -16.78 9.65 8.68
N ASN A 217 -17.11 10.25 7.54
CA ASN A 217 -18.47 10.22 7.00
C ASN A 217 -18.91 8.78 6.70
N TRP A 218 -18.04 8.00 6.05
CA TRP A 218 -18.28 6.58 5.78
C TRP A 218 -18.48 5.75 7.06
N ALA A 219 -17.64 5.94 8.08
CA ALA A 219 -17.76 5.24 9.36
C ALA A 219 -19.07 5.58 10.09
N ILE A 220 -19.54 6.82 10.03
CA ILE A 220 -20.85 7.22 10.56
C ILE A 220 -21.98 6.52 9.82
N HIS A 221 -21.93 6.47 8.48
CA HIS A 221 -22.98 5.81 7.69
C HIS A 221 -23.05 4.31 7.99
N ILE A 222 -21.90 3.63 8.13
CA ILE A 222 -21.86 2.24 8.59
C ILE A 222 -22.52 2.10 9.97
N ALA A 223 -22.18 2.96 10.93
CA ALA A 223 -22.72 2.89 12.28
C ALA A 223 -24.23 3.15 12.33
N ARG A 224 -24.78 3.93 11.39
CA ARG A 224 -26.21 4.26 11.29
C ARG A 224 -27.02 3.29 10.42
N CYS A 225 -26.36 2.35 9.73
CA CYS A 225 -26.99 1.48 8.73
C CYS A 225 -27.78 2.26 7.66
N GLU A 226 -27.25 3.40 7.21
CA GLU A 226 -27.84 4.23 6.16
C GLU A 226 -27.20 3.93 4.80
N ASP A 227 -27.97 4.06 3.73
CA ASP A 227 -27.43 3.98 2.37
C ASP A 227 -26.47 5.16 2.11
N MET A 228 -25.31 4.87 1.50
CA MET A 228 -24.33 5.91 1.18
C MET A 228 -24.94 6.93 0.20
N PRO A 229 -24.73 8.24 0.40
CA PRO A 229 -25.18 9.25 -0.54
C PRO A 229 -24.61 8.99 -1.94
N PRO A 230 -25.39 9.24 -3.01
CA PRO A 230 -24.96 8.99 -4.39
C PRO A 230 -23.74 9.82 -4.82
N ASP A 231 -23.45 10.92 -4.11
CA ASP A 231 -22.35 11.84 -4.40
C ASP A 231 -21.02 11.45 -3.73
N MET A 232 -20.99 10.40 -2.88
CA MET A 232 -19.75 9.93 -2.26
C MET A 232 -19.11 8.81 -3.10
N GLU A 233 -17.82 8.98 -3.41
CA GLU A 233 -17.04 7.90 -3.99
C GLU A 233 -17.03 6.69 -3.04
N PRO A 234 -17.53 5.53 -3.47
CA PRO A 234 -17.79 4.42 -2.56
C PRO A 234 -16.48 3.79 -2.08
N ILE A 235 -16.37 3.65 -0.77
CA ILE A 235 -15.42 2.73 -0.13
C ILE A 235 -16.05 1.33 -0.22
N ASP A 236 -15.25 0.32 -0.62
CA ASP A 236 -15.75 -1.05 -0.78
C ASP A 236 -16.22 -1.62 0.56
N LYS A 237 -17.22 -2.52 0.52
CA LYS A 237 -17.80 -3.11 1.73
C LYS A 237 -16.81 -3.99 2.49
N SER A 238 -15.76 -4.51 1.83
CA SER A 238 -14.74 -5.30 2.52
C SER A 238 -13.98 -4.50 3.58
N GLU A 239 -13.90 -3.18 3.42
CA GLU A 239 -13.26 -2.26 4.36
C GLU A 239 -14.09 -2.02 5.62
N ASN A 240 -15.39 -2.37 5.64
CA ASN A 240 -16.29 -2.04 6.75
C ASN A 240 -15.78 -2.52 8.13
N SER A 241 -15.10 -3.67 8.15
CA SER A 241 -14.50 -4.23 9.36
C SER A 241 -13.38 -3.35 9.95
N MET A 242 -12.73 -2.55 9.10
CA MET A 242 -11.61 -1.68 9.43
C MET A 242 -12.03 -0.24 9.75
N ALA A 243 -13.31 0.12 9.56
CA ALA A 243 -13.77 1.50 9.58
C ALA A 243 -13.39 2.29 10.84
N VAL A 244 -13.70 1.73 12.02
CA VAL A 244 -13.40 2.36 13.32
C VAL A 244 -11.90 2.51 13.53
N PHE A 245 -11.13 1.47 13.17
CA PHE A 245 -9.68 1.48 13.32
C PHE A 245 -9.02 2.51 12.40
N LEU A 246 -9.39 2.55 11.12
CA LEU A 246 -8.87 3.54 10.16
C LEU A 246 -9.22 4.96 10.57
N LEU A 247 -10.46 5.21 11.02
CA LEU A 247 -10.86 6.53 11.51
C LEU A 247 -9.98 6.96 12.69
N ARG A 248 -9.75 6.07 13.66
CA ARG A 248 -8.92 6.38 14.82
C ARG A 248 -7.47 6.69 14.43
N VAL A 249 -6.88 5.87 13.58
CA VAL A 249 -5.51 6.07 13.07
C VAL A 249 -5.40 7.41 12.34
N MET A 250 -6.34 7.69 11.44
CA MET A 250 -6.35 8.92 10.64
C MET A 250 -6.54 10.16 11.51
N HIS A 251 -7.48 10.11 12.46
CA HIS A 251 -7.68 11.19 13.43
C HIS A 251 -6.42 11.46 14.24
N CYS A 252 -5.81 10.43 14.85
CA CYS A 252 -4.56 10.59 15.61
C CYS A 252 -3.41 11.13 14.75
N THR A 253 -3.35 10.72 13.48
CA THR A 253 -2.33 11.22 12.53
C THR A 253 -2.54 12.70 12.24
N CYS A 254 -3.77 13.12 11.94
CA CYS A 254 -4.10 14.54 11.75
C CYS A 254 -3.87 15.37 13.01
N VAL A 255 -4.16 14.84 14.20
CA VAL A 255 -3.88 15.52 15.48
C VAL A 255 -2.38 15.74 15.67
N SER A 256 -1.57 14.75 15.31
CA SER A 256 -0.10 14.82 15.39
C SER A 256 0.53 15.78 14.37
N LEU A 257 -0.25 16.19 13.37
CA LEU A 257 0.15 17.09 12.28
C LEU A 257 -0.67 18.40 12.27
N LYS A 258 -1.38 18.70 13.37
CA LYS A 258 -2.33 19.82 13.44
C LYS A 258 -1.72 21.18 13.11
N ASP A 259 -0.43 21.36 13.34
CA ASP A 259 0.26 22.64 13.14
C ASP A 259 0.33 23.02 11.65
N TYR A 260 0.13 22.06 10.74
CA TYR A 260 0.03 22.28 9.29
C TYR A 260 -1.42 22.51 8.81
N LEU A 261 -2.41 22.44 9.70
CA LEU A 261 -3.83 22.65 9.38
C LEU A 261 -4.27 24.07 9.74
N SER A 262 -5.19 24.64 8.95
CA SER A 262 -5.86 25.90 9.30
C SER A 262 -6.72 25.74 10.56
N LEU A 263 -6.98 26.84 11.26
CA LEU A 263 -7.79 26.84 12.49
C LEU A 263 -9.18 26.20 12.27
N GLU A 264 -9.82 26.47 11.13
CA GLU A 264 -11.10 25.86 10.77
C GLU A 264 -11.03 24.32 10.73
N LYS A 265 -9.98 23.78 10.10
CA LYS A 265 -9.77 22.33 10.01
C LYS A 265 -9.42 21.73 11.37
N GLN A 266 -8.65 22.43 12.20
CA GLN A 266 -8.37 21.99 13.57
C GLN A 266 -9.63 21.92 14.43
N LEU A 267 -10.55 22.89 14.31
CA LEU A 267 -11.84 22.87 15.01
C LEU A 267 -12.73 21.71 14.53
N LYS A 268 -12.78 21.46 13.21
CA LYS A 268 -13.49 20.30 12.65
C LYS A 268 -12.92 18.99 13.19
N LEU A 269 -11.60 18.84 13.19
CA LEU A 269 -10.91 17.66 13.73
C LEU A 269 -11.23 17.41 15.20
N ALA A 270 -11.28 18.47 16.01
CA ALA A 270 -11.61 18.37 17.43
C ALA A 270 -13.06 17.96 17.69
N ASN A 271 -13.98 18.26 16.76
CA ASN A 271 -15.40 17.92 16.85
C ASN A 271 -15.74 16.52 16.30
N MET A 272 -14.80 15.84 15.64
CA MET A 272 -15.01 14.48 15.16
C MET A 272 -15.13 13.51 16.34
N VAL A 273 -16.26 12.81 16.43
CA VAL A 273 -16.47 11.75 17.41
C VAL A 273 -15.76 10.48 16.95
N VAL A 274 -14.66 10.13 17.62
CA VAL A 274 -13.89 8.91 17.39
C VAL A 274 -14.13 7.97 18.58
N ALA A 275 -14.71 6.81 18.32
CA ALA A 275 -15.02 5.79 19.32
C ALA A 275 -13.79 4.93 19.69
#